data_AF-A0A6M3M8P4-F1
#
_entry.id   AF-A0A6M3M8P4-F1
#
_cell.length_a   1.000
_cell.length_b   1.000
_cell.length_c   1.000
_cell.angle_alpha   90.00
_cell.angle_beta   90.00
_cell.angle_gamma   90.00
#
_symmetry.space_group_name_H-M   'P 1'
#
loop_
_entity.id
_entity.type
_entity.pdbx_description
1 polymer ?
#
loop_
_entity_poly.entity_id
_entity_poly.type
_entity_poly.pdbx_seq_one_letter_code
_entity_poly.pdbx_strand_id
1 'polypeptide(L)'
;MDRRIPFQLSAPQSDIIIGMGHGSVDAFTGQNEAVILEVGKYSPREVEGKVIKLLSCQTGVLLGPDLIKNGAQSFMGYLDDYVWICDSDLASTPWSDELAATSLMPVVDGLNALLDGKTAKEAFEVELEGYLRNASVEENELLRSCLEFNHDNAVLLGDDNARIRTRPPMPLPFRLIPPPPLILPLRT
;
A
#
# COMPACT_ATOMS: atom_id res chain seq x y z
N MET A 1 -1.76 -22.71 -11.25
CA MET A 1 -0.48 -21.99 -11.21
C MET A 1 -0.48 -21.19 -9.93
N ASP A 2 0.53 -21.34 -9.07
CA ASP A 2 0.61 -20.57 -7.83
C ASP A 2 0.75 -19.08 -8.19
N ARG A 3 -0.25 -18.29 -7.81
CA ARG A 3 -0.35 -16.86 -8.14
C ARG A 3 0.65 -16.01 -7.33
N ARG A 4 1.28 -16.57 -6.29
CA ARG A 4 2.27 -15.88 -5.44
C ARG A 4 3.71 -15.95 -5.95
N ILE A 5 4.01 -16.82 -6.92
CA ILE A 5 5.40 -16.97 -7.44
C ILE A 5 6.04 -15.62 -7.80
N PRO A 6 5.38 -14.70 -8.54
CA PRO A 6 5.97 -13.40 -8.86
C PRO A 6 6.29 -12.56 -7.61
N PHE A 7 5.43 -12.62 -6.59
CA PHE A 7 5.65 -11.92 -5.32
C PHE A 7 6.81 -12.55 -4.54
N GLN A 8 6.83 -13.87 -4.39
CA GLN A 8 7.89 -14.60 -3.68
C GLN A 8 9.29 -14.35 -4.27
N LEU A 9 9.37 -14.15 -5.59
CA LEU A 9 10.63 -13.88 -6.28
C LEU A 9 11.06 -12.40 -6.18
N SER A 10 10.11 -11.47 -6.18
CA SER A 10 10.40 -10.03 -6.23
C SER A 10 10.49 -9.38 -4.85
N ALA A 11 9.64 -9.78 -3.90
CA ALA A 11 9.57 -9.18 -2.56
C ALA A 11 10.94 -9.17 -1.84
N PRO A 12 11.75 -10.25 -1.84
CA PRO A 12 13.07 -10.24 -1.19
C PRO A 12 14.05 -9.20 -1.77
N GLN A 13 13.83 -8.71 -2.99
CA GLN A 13 14.70 -7.75 -3.67
C GLN A 13 14.32 -6.29 -3.40
N SER A 14 13.14 -6.04 -2.85
CA SER A 14 12.64 -4.71 -2.48
C SER A 14 12.91 -4.41 -1.00
N ASP A 15 13.00 -3.14 -0.64
CA ASP A 15 12.94 -2.66 0.76
C ASP A 15 11.57 -2.11 1.14
N ILE A 16 10.62 -2.13 0.21
CA ILE A 16 9.25 -1.67 0.42
C ILE A 16 8.22 -2.67 -0.13
N ILE A 17 7.09 -2.77 0.55
CA ILE A 17 5.86 -3.37 0.01
C ILE A 17 4.75 -2.32 0.10
N ILE A 18 4.17 -1.97 -1.05
CA ILE A 18 2.96 -1.16 -1.15
C ILE A 18 1.87 -2.07 -1.69
N GLY A 19 0.80 -2.28 -0.93
CA GLY A 19 -0.31 -3.14 -1.29
C GLY A 19 -1.64 -2.40 -1.24
N MET A 20 -2.50 -2.63 -2.23
CA MET A 20 -3.89 -2.20 -2.25
C MET A 20 -4.74 -3.40 -2.64
N GLY A 21 -5.77 -3.70 -1.85
CA GLY A 21 -6.64 -4.85 -2.07
C GLY A 21 -7.45 -5.21 -0.84
N HIS A 22 -8.24 -6.28 -0.91
CA HIS A 22 -9.01 -6.76 0.22
C HIS A 22 -8.12 -7.34 1.31
N GLY A 23 -8.58 -7.21 2.54
CA GLY A 23 -7.89 -7.70 3.72
C GLY A 23 -8.87 -8.23 4.75
N SER A 24 -8.33 -9.04 5.65
CA SER A 24 -8.94 -9.47 6.89
C SER A 24 -7.95 -9.20 8.01
N VAL A 25 -8.34 -9.51 9.25
CA VAL A 25 -7.45 -9.42 10.41
C VAL A 25 -6.11 -10.13 10.20
N ASP A 26 -6.08 -11.23 9.43
CA ASP A 26 -4.95 -12.15 9.27
C ASP A 26 -4.40 -12.27 7.83
N ALA A 27 -5.02 -11.62 6.83
CA ALA A 27 -4.58 -11.77 5.44
C ALA A 27 -4.69 -10.48 4.62
N PHE A 28 -3.78 -10.36 3.65
CA PHE A 28 -3.80 -9.37 2.58
C PHE A 28 -3.90 -10.09 1.24
N THR A 29 -4.80 -9.61 0.38
CA THR A 29 -5.05 -10.18 -0.93
C THR A 29 -4.73 -9.19 -2.06
N GLY A 30 -4.35 -9.73 -3.21
CA GLY A 30 -4.16 -8.97 -4.44
C GLY A 30 -5.31 -9.17 -5.42
N GLN A 31 -4.99 -9.12 -6.71
CA GLN A 31 -5.98 -9.28 -7.78
C GLN A 31 -6.80 -10.58 -7.64
N ASN A 32 -8.11 -10.46 -7.80
CA ASN A 32 -9.08 -11.57 -7.68
C ASN A 32 -8.98 -12.30 -6.33
N GLU A 33 -8.75 -11.55 -5.24
CA GLU A 33 -8.66 -12.05 -3.87
C GLU A 33 -7.59 -13.15 -3.67
N ALA A 34 -6.58 -13.17 -4.54
CA ALA A 34 -5.46 -14.07 -4.35
C ALA A 34 -4.67 -13.64 -3.11
N VAL A 35 -4.63 -14.49 -2.08
CA VAL A 35 -3.86 -14.26 -0.86
C VAL A 35 -2.38 -14.04 -1.20
N ILE A 36 -1.82 -12.93 -0.73
CA ILE A 36 -0.41 -12.56 -0.93
C ILE A 36 0.38 -12.76 0.37
N LEU A 37 -0.16 -12.26 1.49
CA LEU A 37 0.39 -12.43 2.83
C LEU A 37 -0.73 -12.92 3.75
N GLU A 38 -0.45 -13.93 4.57
CA GLU A 38 -1.38 -14.46 5.56
C GLU A 38 -0.57 -14.93 6.76
N VAL A 39 -1.05 -14.64 7.97
CA VAL A 39 -0.37 -14.97 9.23
C VAL A 39 0.13 -16.42 9.23
N GLY A 40 1.44 -16.59 9.45
CA GLY A 40 2.08 -17.92 9.48
C GLY A 40 2.18 -18.66 8.13
N LYS A 41 1.78 -18.05 7.01
CA LYS A 41 1.78 -18.66 5.66
C LYS A 41 2.60 -17.86 4.63
N TYR A 42 3.68 -17.24 5.05
CA TYR A 42 4.69 -16.63 4.18
C TYR A 42 6.10 -16.91 4.71
N SER A 43 7.11 -16.80 3.84
CA SER A 43 8.50 -16.86 4.24
C SER A 43 8.94 -15.52 4.84
N PRO A 44 9.62 -15.48 6.01
CA PRO A 44 10.14 -14.22 6.57
C PRO A 44 10.99 -13.42 5.57
N ARG A 45 11.69 -14.09 4.63
CA ARG A 45 12.46 -13.42 3.55
C ARG A 45 11.62 -12.52 2.65
N GLU A 46 10.31 -12.75 2.57
CA GLU A 46 9.39 -11.92 1.80
C GLU A 46 9.17 -10.54 2.46
N VAL A 47 9.45 -10.38 3.76
CA VAL A 47 9.07 -9.18 4.54
C VAL A 47 10.20 -8.60 5.40
N GLU A 48 11.25 -9.39 5.66
CA GLU A 48 12.40 -9.00 6.46
C GLU A 48 13.06 -7.72 5.92
N GLY A 49 13.29 -6.75 6.82
CA GLY A 49 13.95 -5.48 6.53
C GLY A 49 13.09 -4.46 5.78
N LYS A 50 11.77 -4.69 5.60
CA LYS A 50 10.93 -3.84 4.74
C LYS A 50 10.09 -2.84 5.50
N VAL A 51 9.85 -1.69 4.86
CA VAL A 51 8.74 -0.80 5.20
C VAL A 51 7.50 -1.27 4.41
N ILE A 52 6.40 -1.52 5.11
CA ILE A 52 5.19 -2.08 4.50
C ILE A 52 4.04 -1.09 4.67
N LYS A 53 3.35 -0.74 3.58
CA LYS A 53 2.07 0.01 3.60
C LYS A 53 0.99 -0.82 2.90
N LEU A 54 -0.07 -1.14 3.63
CA LEU A 54 -1.25 -1.80 3.07
C LEU A 54 -2.47 -0.89 3.18
N LEU A 55 -3.04 -0.52 2.03
CA LEU A 55 -4.40 0.01 1.94
C LEU A 55 -5.36 -1.18 1.86
N SER A 56 -5.65 -1.75 3.04
CA SER A 56 -6.38 -3.01 3.16
C SER A 56 -7.00 -3.18 4.54
N CYS A 57 -8.29 -3.54 4.58
CA CYS A 57 -9.10 -3.63 5.79
C CYS A 57 -8.45 -4.51 6.86
N GLN A 58 -8.46 -4.04 8.11
CA GLN A 58 -8.16 -4.82 9.33
C GLN A 58 -6.76 -5.46 9.41
N THR A 59 -5.90 -5.24 8.42
CA THR A 59 -4.56 -5.83 8.38
C THR A 59 -3.67 -5.40 9.55
N GLY A 60 -3.98 -4.29 10.23
CA GLY A 60 -3.30 -3.85 11.44
C GLY A 60 -3.59 -4.68 12.69
N VAL A 61 -4.62 -5.54 12.68
CA VAL A 61 -5.07 -6.28 13.87
C VAL A 61 -4.16 -7.47 14.18
N LEU A 62 -3.98 -8.42 13.25
CA LEU A 62 -3.09 -9.58 13.45
C LEU A 62 -1.95 -9.64 12.43
N LEU A 63 -2.23 -9.36 11.16
CA LEU A 63 -1.22 -9.45 10.09
C LEU A 63 -0.05 -8.49 10.35
N GLY A 64 -0.31 -7.20 10.59
CA GLY A 64 0.71 -6.19 10.88
C GLY A 64 1.66 -6.59 12.00
N PRO A 65 1.17 -6.94 13.20
CA PRO A 65 2.01 -7.47 14.28
C PRO A 65 2.81 -8.72 13.90
N ASP A 66 2.25 -9.66 13.13
CA ASP A 66 2.96 -10.85 12.64
C ASP A 66 4.08 -10.47 11.66
N LEU A 67 3.84 -9.50 10.77
CA LEU A 67 4.85 -8.98 9.84
C LEU A 67 6.05 -8.38 10.58
N ILE A 68 5.79 -7.54 11.59
CA ILE A 68 6.83 -6.96 12.45
C ILE A 68 7.61 -8.06 13.17
N LYS A 69 6.91 -9.03 13.77
CA LYS A 69 7.54 -10.17 14.45
C LYS A 69 8.44 -10.99 13.52
N ASN A 70 8.11 -11.06 12.24
CA ASN A 70 8.89 -11.77 11.21
C ASN A 70 9.92 -10.88 10.49
N GLY A 71 10.24 -9.71 11.05
CA GLY A 71 11.40 -8.92 10.65
C GLY A 71 11.10 -7.72 9.74
N ALA A 72 9.84 -7.40 9.46
CA ALA A 72 9.52 -6.11 8.83
C ALA A 72 10.01 -4.95 9.73
N GLN A 73 10.57 -3.90 9.12
CA GLN A 73 11.04 -2.73 9.88
C GLN A 73 9.87 -1.92 10.41
N SER A 74 8.90 -1.65 9.54
CA SER A 74 7.67 -0.95 9.92
C SER A 74 6.49 -1.41 9.08
N PHE A 75 5.30 -1.22 9.63
CA PHE A 75 4.04 -1.56 9.01
C PHE A 75 3.05 -0.41 9.20
N MET A 76 2.41 -0.01 8.11
CA MET A 76 1.31 0.95 8.08
C MET A 76 0.07 0.28 7.49
N GLY A 77 -1.05 0.35 8.20
CA GLY A 77 -2.31 -0.26 7.77
C GLY A 77 -3.47 0.24 8.61
N TYR A 78 -4.53 -0.56 8.74
CA TYR A 78 -5.76 -0.16 9.42
C TYR A 78 -6.22 -1.23 10.42
N LEU A 79 -6.71 -0.78 11.57
CA LEU A 79 -7.28 -1.61 12.64
C LEU A 79 -8.74 -2.02 12.35
N ASP A 80 -9.41 -1.30 11.45
CA ASP A 80 -10.76 -1.60 10.99
C ASP A 80 -10.86 -1.52 9.45
N ASP A 81 -12.07 -1.59 8.91
CA ASP A 81 -12.33 -1.43 7.49
C ASP A 81 -11.83 -0.07 6.98
N TYR A 82 -11.21 -0.06 5.80
CA TYR A 82 -10.90 1.20 5.12
C TYR A 82 -12.12 1.63 4.31
N VAL A 83 -12.70 2.78 4.63
CA VAL A 83 -13.96 3.24 4.02
C VAL A 83 -13.74 4.45 3.11
N TRP A 84 -14.39 4.47 1.96
CA TRP A 84 -14.41 5.66 1.11
C TRP A 84 -15.72 5.70 0.32
N ILE A 85 -16.07 6.90 -0.13
CA ILE A 85 -17.20 7.12 -1.04
C ILE A 85 -16.64 7.31 -2.44
N CYS A 86 -17.24 6.68 -3.43
CA CYS A 86 -16.90 6.86 -4.83
C CYS A 86 -18.15 7.08 -5.67
N ASP A 87 -17.96 7.72 -6.82
CA ASP A 87 -18.97 7.78 -7.86
C ASP A 87 -18.92 6.48 -8.68
N SER A 88 -20.03 5.73 -8.65
CA SER A 88 -20.14 4.46 -9.39
C SER A 88 -19.97 4.64 -10.91
N ASP A 89 -20.32 5.80 -11.45
CA ASP A 89 -20.18 6.08 -12.88
C ASP A 89 -18.70 6.26 -13.28
N LEU A 90 -17.82 6.56 -12.31
CA LEU A 90 -16.38 6.71 -12.49
C LEU A 90 -15.58 5.45 -12.16
N ALA A 91 -16.24 4.31 -11.92
CA ALA A 91 -15.57 3.06 -11.58
C ALA A 91 -14.52 2.60 -12.63
N SER A 92 -14.71 2.96 -13.91
CA SER A 92 -13.75 2.67 -14.98
C SER A 92 -12.67 3.75 -15.18
N THR A 93 -12.83 4.91 -14.53
CA THR A 93 -11.92 6.05 -14.57
C THR A 93 -11.69 6.61 -13.16
N PRO A 94 -11.20 5.80 -12.20
CA PRO A 94 -11.13 6.19 -10.79
C PRO A 94 -10.22 7.39 -10.52
N TRP A 95 -9.31 7.73 -11.43
CA TRP A 95 -8.46 8.93 -11.33
C TRP A 95 -9.21 10.25 -11.53
N SER A 96 -10.45 10.22 -12.05
CA SER A 96 -11.29 11.42 -12.20
C SER A 96 -12.31 11.57 -11.08
N ASP A 97 -12.31 10.65 -10.09
CA ASP A 97 -13.27 10.67 -8.98
C ASP A 97 -12.75 11.58 -7.85
N GLU A 98 -13.22 12.82 -7.85
CA GLU A 98 -12.89 13.82 -6.83
C GLU A 98 -13.43 13.43 -5.44
N LEU A 99 -14.54 12.66 -5.37
CA LEU A 99 -15.08 12.18 -4.10
C LEU A 99 -14.15 11.12 -3.51
N ALA A 100 -13.77 10.11 -4.28
CA ALA A 100 -12.84 9.08 -3.80
C ALA A 100 -11.45 9.67 -3.48
N ALA A 101 -11.02 10.68 -4.24
CA ALA A 101 -9.75 11.37 -4.01
C ALA A 101 -9.64 11.97 -2.60
N THR A 102 -10.76 12.43 -2.01
CA THR A 102 -10.75 12.98 -0.63
C THR A 102 -10.22 11.98 0.40
N SER A 103 -10.49 10.68 0.22
CA SER A 103 -10.00 9.63 1.11
C SER A 103 -8.67 9.05 0.61
N LEU A 104 -8.51 8.86 -0.70
CA LEU A 104 -7.36 8.16 -1.26
C LEU A 104 -6.09 9.02 -1.37
N MET A 105 -6.21 10.33 -1.61
CA MET A 105 -5.06 11.20 -1.78
C MET A 105 -4.19 11.36 -0.53
N PRO A 106 -4.73 11.42 0.71
CA PRO A 106 -3.91 11.33 1.93
C PRO A 106 -2.96 10.12 1.96
N VAL A 107 -3.42 8.95 1.53
CA VAL A 107 -2.60 7.73 1.43
C VAL A 107 -1.48 7.90 0.39
N VAL A 108 -1.83 8.49 -0.76
CA VAL A 108 -0.87 8.75 -1.84
C VAL A 108 0.19 9.76 -1.40
N ASP A 109 -0.20 10.81 -0.67
CA ASP A 109 0.70 11.83 -0.14
C ASP A 109 1.68 11.22 0.88
N GLY A 110 1.20 10.38 1.80
CA GLY A 110 2.05 9.65 2.74
C GLY A 110 3.02 8.69 2.03
N LEU A 111 2.54 7.95 1.04
CA LEU A 111 3.40 7.08 0.20
C LEU A 111 4.47 7.87 -0.55
N ASN A 112 4.12 9.01 -1.16
CA ASN A 112 5.08 9.87 -1.84
C ASN A 112 6.12 10.41 -0.87
N ALA A 113 5.71 10.84 0.34
CA ALA A 113 6.64 11.27 1.37
C ALA A 113 7.63 10.16 1.77
N LEU A 114 7.18 8.92 1.92
CA LEU A 114 8.05 7.77 2.15
C LEU A 114 9.02 7.55 0.98
N LEU A 115 8.52 7.61 -0.25
CA LEU A 115 9.31 7.42 -1.48
C LEU A 115 10.38 8.52 -1.67
N ASP A 116 10.09 9.74 -1.20
CA ASP A 116 11.02 10.87 -1.18
C ASP A 116 12.05 10.77 -0.04
N GLY A 117 12.01 9.69 0.74
CA GLY A 117 13.01 9.34 1.73
C GLY A 117 12.68 9.82 3.14
N LYS A 118 11.45 10.27 3.42
CA LYS A 118 11.00 10.49 4.81
C LYS A 118 10.98 9.17 5.59
N THR A 119 10.98 9.28 6.93
CA THR A 119 10.75 8.14 7.82
C THR A 119 9.33 7.60 7.69
N ALA A 120 9.12 6.36 8.15
CA ALA A 120 7.80 5.77 8.26
C ALA A 120 6.84 6.64 9.08
N LYS A 121 7.31 7.22 10.19
CA LYS A 121 6.52 8.15 11.00
C LYS A 121 6.15 9.43 10.26
N GLU A 122 7.12 10.11 9.68
CA GLU A 122 6.86 11.37 8.94
C GLU A 122 5.92 11.14 7.75
N ALA A 123 6.02 9.99 7.08
CA ALA A 123 5.12 9.61 6.00
C ALA A 123 3.69 9.32 6.50
N PHE A 124 3.58 8.62 7.63
CA PHE A 124 2.31 8.31 8.27
C PHE A 124 1.61 9.58 8.78
N GLU A 125 2.36 10.51 9.38
CA GLU A 125 1.86 11.82 9.83
C GLU A 125 1.31 12.65 8.67
N VAL A 126 1.97 12.64 7.50
CA VAL A 126 1.45 13.31 6.28
C VAL A 126 0.07 12.76 5.87
N GLU A 127 -0.12 11.45 5.96
CA GLU A 127 -1.39 10.80 5.66
C GLU A 127 -2.47 11.20 6.69
N LEU A 128 -2.17 11.15 7.99
CA LEU A 128 -3.10 11.55 9.04
C LEU A 128 -3.50 13.03 8.93
N GLU A 129 -2.53 13.91 8.70
CA GLU A 129 -2.79 15.34 8.44
C GLU A 129 -3.63 15.55 7.18
N GLY A 130 -3.47 14.69 6.17
CA GLY A 130 -4.30 14.65 4.98
C GLY A 130 -5.77 14.40 5.29
N TYR A 131 -6.06 13.37 6.10
CA TYR A 131 -7.42 13.09 6.54
C TYR A 131 -8.04 14.25 7.32
N LEU A 132 -7.32 14.78 8.31
CA LEU A 132 -7.83 15.87 9.15
C LEU A 132 -8.07 17.15 8.35
N ARG A 133 -7.16 17.48 7.43
CA ARG A 133 -7.31 18.64 6.53
C ARG A 133 -8.57 18.48 5.68
N ASN A 134 -8.77 17.33 5.06
CA ASN A 134 -9.94 17.08 4.21
C ASN A 134 -11.24 17.09 5.04
N ALA A 135 -11.24 16.47 6.22
CA ALA A 135 -12.40 16.45 7.12
C ALA A 135 -12.80 17.85 7.61
N SER A 136 -11.83 18.74 7.85
CA SER A 136 -12.08 20.10 8.36
C SER A 136 -12.82 21.03 7.39
N VAL A 137 -12.74 20.75 6.09
CA VAL A 137 -13.36 21.55 5.03
C VAL A 137 -14.54 20.83 4.36
N GLU A 138 -14.69 19.52 4.59
CA GLU A 138 -15.77 18.73 4.02
C GLU A 138 -17.11 19.12 4.65
N GLU A 139 -18.13 19.42 3.84
CA GLU A 139 -19.47 19.78 4.31
C GLU A 139 -20.39 18.56 4.45
N ASN A 140 -20.14 17.50 3.67
CA ASN A 140 -20.89 16.25 3.71
C ASN A 140 -20.53 15.44 4.97
N GLU A 141 -21.48 15.30 5.89
CA GLU A 141 -21.26 14.60 7.17
C GLU A 141 -20.85 13.13 7.00
N LEU A 142 -21.36 12.42 5.99
CA LEU A 142 -20.98 11.02 5.74
C LEU A 142 -19.52 10.94 5.29
N LEU A 143 -19.12 11.80 4.36
CA LEU A 143 -17.74 11.82 3.87
C LEU A 143 -16.77 12.25 4.96
N ARG A 144 -17.12 13.28 5.74
CA ARG A 144 -16.34 13.69 6.93
C ARG A 144 -16.17 12.53 7.91
N SER A 145 -17.25 11.79 8.20
CA SER A 145 -17.20 10.64 9.11
C SER A 145 -16.31 9.52 8.57
N CYS A 146 -16.31 9.26 7.26
CA CYS A 146 -15.38 8.30 6.65
C CYS A 146 -13.91 8.72 6.81
N LEU A 147 -13.60 10.00 6.64
CA LEU A 147 -12.24 10.54 6.80
C LEU A 147 -11.75 10.42 8.24
N GLU A 148 -12.57 10.83 9.21
CA GLU A 148 -12.28 10.70 10.64
C GLU A 148 -12.13 9.23 11.05
N PHE A 149 -12.99 8.35 10.54
CA PHE A 149 -12.91 6.92 10.80
C PHE A 149 -11.62 6.29 10.27
N ASN A 150 -11.21 6.61 9.04
CA ASN A 150 -9.96 6.11 8.48
C ASN A 150 -8.74 6.62 9.27
N HIS A 151 -8.76 7.91 9.64
CA HIS A 151 -7.72 8.52 10.48
C HIS A 151 -7.57 7.78 11.81
N ASP A 152 -8.68 7.58 12.53
CA ASP A 152 -8.67 6.99 13.87
C ASP A 152 -8.30 5.50 13.88
N ASN A 153 -8.52 4.81 12.75
CA ASN A 153 -8.18 3.39 12.60
C ASN A 153 -6.85 3.14 11.89
N ALA A 154 -6.19 4.17 11.35
CA ALA A 154 -4.87 4.03 10.78
C ALA A 154 -3.85 3.70 11.88
N VAL A 155 -2.91 2.79 11.59
CA VAL A 155 -1.88 2.39 12.56
C VAL A 155 -0.50 2.31 11.91
N LEU A 156 0.51 2.76 12.66
CA LEU A 156 1.93 2.54 12.41
C LEU A 156 2.50 1.61 13.50
N LEU A 157 3.18 0.55 13.08
CA LEU A 157 3.86 -0.41 13.95
C LEU A 157 5.34 -0.53 13.56
N GLY A 158 6.19 -0.91 14.51
CA GLY A 158 7.62 -1.16 14.28
C GLY A 158 8.50 0.07 14.56
N ASP A 159 9.52 0.27 13.73
CA ASP A 159 10.47 1.39 13.86
C ASP A 159 9.94 2.65 13.16
N ASP A 160 9.60 3.66 13.95
CA ASP A 160 9.20 5.00 13.50
C ASP A 160 10.22 5.64 12.53
N ASN A 161 11.51 5.33 12.69
CA ASN A 161 12.60 5.90 11.90
C ASN A 161 12.94 5.09 10.65
N ALA A 162 12.23 4.00 10.38
CA ALA A 162 12.47 3.17 9.20
C ALA A 162 12.34 4.02 7.93
N ARG A 163 13.26 3.81 6.98
CA ARG A 163 13.31 4.50 5.68
C ARG A 163 13.50 3.47 4.60
N ILE A 164 12.97 3.75 3.43
CA ILE A 164 13.35 3.02 2.23
C ILE A 164 14.66 3.58 1.69
N ARG A 165 15.44 2.77 0.98
CA ARG A 165 16.64 3.29 0.32
C ARG A 165 16.18 4.27 -0.76
N THR A 166 16.72 5.49 -0.70
CA THR A 166 16.54 6.45 -1.78
C THR A 166 17.00 5.82 -3.08
N ARG A 167 16.13 5.89 -4.10
CA ARG A 167 16.46 5.39 -5.43
C ARG A 167 17.77 6.08 -5.86
N PRO A 168 18.83 5.34 -6.22
CA PRO A 168 20.02 5.96 -6.79
C PRO A 168 19.58 6.83 -7.97
N PRO A 169 20.09 8.07 -8.12
CA PRO A 169 19.75 8.88 -9.27
C PRO A 169 20.07 8.06 -10.51
N MET A 170 19.04 7.70 -11.25
CA MET A 170 19.16 6.97 -12.48
C MET A 170 19.87 7.90 -13.47
N PRO A 171 21.09 7.59 -13.95
CA PRO A 171 21.70 8.41 -14.99
C PRO A 171 20.77 8.35 -16.21
N LEU A 172 20.10 9.47 -16.48
CA LEU A 172 19.37 9.64 -17.72
C LEU A 172 20.38 9.61 -18.88
N PRO A 173 20.06 9.01 -20.03
CA PRO A 173 18.81 8.32 -20.33
C PRO A 173 18.96 6.80 -20.14
N PHE A 174 18.09 6.19 -19.34
CA PHE A 174 17.81 4.77 -19.54
C PHE A 174 17.20 4.63 -20.94
N ARG A 175 17.97 4.09 -21.89
CA ARG A 175 17.37 3.55 -23.11
C ARG A 175 16.43 2.45 -22.67
N LEU A 176 15.12 2.67 -22.83
CA LEU A 176 14.16 1.57 -22.92
C LEU A 176 14.67 0.64 -24.02
N ILE A 177 15.30 -0.46 -23.62
CA ILE A 177 15.59 -1.54 -24.55
C ILE A 177 14.22 -2.20 -24.76
N PRO A 178 13.61 -2.10 -25.95
CA PRO A 178 12.34 -2.78 -26.20
C PRO A 178 12.55 -4.27 -25.93
N PRO A 179 11.54 -4.98 -25.38
CA PRO A 179 11.64 -6.43 -25.24
C PRO A 179 11.98 -7.04 -26.59
N PRO A 180 12.83 -8.09 -26.64
CA PRO A 180 13.13 -8.78 -27.89
C PRO A 180 11.81 -9.19 -28.57
N PRO A 181 11.70 -9.08 -29.91
CA PRO A 181 10.49 -9.42 -30.61
C PRO A 181 10.08 -10.87 -30.28
N LEU A 182 8.81 -11.05 -29.94
CA LEU A 182 8.20 -12.37 -29.79
C LEU A 182 8.31 -13.10 -31.13
N ILE A 183 9.26 -14.03 -31.24
CA ILE A 183 9.30 -14.99 -32.34
C ILE A 183 8.15 -15.96 -32.10
N LEU A 184 6.97 -15.62 -32.60
CA LEU A 184 5.85 -16.56 -32.67
C LEU A 184 6.22 -17.62 -33.71
N PRO A 185 6.17 -18.92 -33.38
CA PRO A 185 6.39 -19.96 -34.37
C PRO A 185 5.32 -19.82 -35.45
N LEU A 186 5.77 -19.69 -36.70
CA LEU A 186 4.91 -19.79 -37.87
C LEU A 186 4.22 -21.16 -37.81
N ARG A 187 2.90 -21.16 -37.67
CA ARG A 187 2.10 -22.37 -37.87
C ARG A 187 2.25 -22.75 -39.35
N THR A 188 3.00 -23.81 -39.59
CA THR A 188 3.01 -24.57 -40.85
C THR A 188 1.72 -25.36 -40.99
#